data_AF-W7W0W8-F1
#
_entry.id   AF-W7W0W8-F1
#
_cell.length_a   1.000
_cell.length_b   1.000
_cell.length_c   1.000
_cell.angle_alpha   90.00
_cell.angle_beta   90.00
_cell.angle_gamma   90.00
#
_symmetry.space_group_name_H-M   'P 1'
#
loop_
_entity.id
_entity.type
_entity.pdbx_description
1 polymer ?
#
loop_
_entity_poly.entity_id
_entity_poly.type
_entity_poly.pdbx_seq_one_letter_code
_entity_poly.pdbx_strand_id
1 'polypeptide(L)'
;MSSENRAAHALGRHYPGGLVAFVSAMNARASLLGMTDTRYVEPTGLSSRNQSSARDLAALVSAAYQHPLIRELSTSQEYSVAVGRRTLQYRNTNGLVRNPAWDIGLQKTGYISEAGRCLVMQAQLAGRKLIMVFLDSAGKYSRQGDAERVRHWIEASPPPAVTPEVPRAEGPKTTS
;
A
#
# COMPACT_ATOMS: atom_id res chain seq x y z
N MET A 1 6.06 6.26 -8.58
CA MET A 1 7.42 6.61 -8.10
C MET A 1 8.34 5.39 -7.96
N SER A 2 9.67 5.60 -7.90
CA SER A 2 10.73 4.59 -8.05
C SER A 2 11.22 3.89 -6.77
N SER A 3 10.56 4.07 -5.62
CA SER A 3 11.02 3.51 -4.32
C SER A 3 12.41 4.01 -3.90
N GLU A 4 12.58 5.32 -3.81
CA GLU A 4 13.88 5.96 -3.50
C GLU A 4 14.29 5.85 -2.03
N ASN A 5 15.19 4.90 -1.74
CA ASN A 5 15.74 4.70 -0.40
C ASN A 5 16.47 5.93 0.14
N ARG A 6 17.13 6.71 -0.73
CA ARG A 6 17.82 7.93 -0.34
C ARG A 6 16.86 8.99 0.21
N ALA A 7 15.70 9.14 -0.41
CA ALA A 7 14.67 10.06 0.05
C ALA A 7 14.08 9.62 1.39
N ALA A 8 13.77 8.33 1.55
CA ALA A 8 13.30 7.78 2.82
C ALA A 8 14.32 7.96 3.96
N HIS A 9 15.59 7.72 3.68
CA HIS A 9 16.66 7.92 4.66
C HIS A 9 16.89 9.40 5.00
N ALA A 10 16.83 10.30 4.00
CA ALA A 10 16.94 11.74 4.22
C ALA A 10 15.78 12.27 5.08
N LEU A 11 14.55 11.82 4.80
CA LEU A 11 13.36 12.14 5.60
C LEU A 11 13.57 11.74 7.08
N GLY A 12 14.09 10.53 7.32
CA GLY A 12 14.40 10.08 8.68
C GLY A 12 15.49 10.88 9.37
N ARG A 13 16.54 11.31 8.64
CA ARG A 13 17.62 12.14 9.21
C ARG A 13 17.20 13.57 9.52
N HIS A 14 16.24 14.12 8.78
CA HIS A 14 15.73 15.48 9.00
C HIS A 14 14.55 15.53 9.97
N TYR A 15 14.09 14.38 10.47
CA TYR A 15 13.09 14.34 11.52
C TYR A 15 13.64 14.93 12.83
N PRO A 16 12.84 15.71 13.59
CA PRO A 16 13.25 16.19 14.91
C PRO A 16 13.64 15.02 15.82
N GLY A 17 14.86 15.05 16.39
CA GLY A 17 15.41 13.92 17.16
C GLY A 17 16.12 12.85 16.31
N GLY A 18 16.26 13.09 15.00
CA GLY A 18 17.02 12.26 14.07
C GLY A 18 16.40 10.90 13.78
N LEU A 19 17.24 10.00 13.24
CA LEU A 19 16.78 8.70 12.74
C LEU A 19 16.16 7.81 13.81
N VAL A 20 16.69 7.86 15.05
CA VAL A 20 16.16 7.08 16.18
C VAL A 20 14.73 7.52 16.50
N ALA A 21 14.49 8.83 16.61
CA ALA A 21 13.16 9.36 16.86
C ALA A 21 12.19 9.04 15.69
N PHE A 22 12.68 9.08 14.45
CA PHE A 22 11.87 8.71 13.28
C PHE A 22 11.43 7.24 13.33
N VAL A 23 12.35 6.31 13.62
CA VAL A 23 12.01 4.87 13.74
C VAL A 23 11.06 4.63 14.90
N SER A 24 11.23 5.33 16.03
CA SER A 24 10.26 5.29 17.13
C SER A 24 8.87 5.78 16.70
N ALA A 25 8.80 6.88 15.94
CA ALA A 25 7.53 7.39 15.41
C ALA A 25 6.88 6.42 14.40
N MET A 26 7.66 5.74 13.56
CA MET A 26 7.16 4.69 12.66
C MET A 26 6.52 3.54 13.44
N ASN A 27 7.17 3.04 14.49
CA ASN A 27 6.64 1.96 15.32
C ASN A 27 5.44 2.41 16.15
N ALA A 28 5.44 3.64 16.66
CA ALA A 28 4.27 4.22 17.32
C ALA A 28 3.07 4.29 16.36
N ARG A 29 3.30 4.69 15.10
CA ARG A 29 2.26 4.70 14.08
C ARG A 29 1.75 3.29 13.76
N ALA A 30 2.63 2.31 13.64
CA ALA A 30 2.23 0.90 13.46
C ALA A 30 1.32 0.43 14.60
N SER A 31 1.69 0.71 15.85
CA SER A 31 0.88 0.39 17.02
C SER A 31 -0.49 1.07 16.99
N LEU A 32 -0.56 2.35 16.62
CA LEU A 32 -1.82 3.10 16.50
C LEU A 32 -2.76 2.54 15.42
N LEU A 33 -2.19 1.91 14.39
CA LEU A 33 -2.94 1.25 13.31
C LEU A 33 -3.30 -0.20 13.63
N GLY A 34 -2.93 -0.71 14.81
CA GLY A 34 -3.16 -2.11 15.20
C GLY A 34 -2.26 -3.10 14.45
N MET A 35 -1.12 -2.65 13.93
CA MET A 35 -0.17 -3.48 13.17
C MET A 35 0.72 -4.29 14.12
N THR A 36 0.18 -5.35 14.70
CA THR A 36 0.80 -6.14 15.78
C THR A 36 1.96 -7.02 15.34
N ASP A 37 2.05 -7.33 14.05
CA ASP A 37 3.12 -8.15 13.48
C ASP A 37 4.22 -7.28 12.84
N THR A 38 4.14 -5.96 13.00
CA THR A 38 5.03 -5.01 12.33
C THR A 38 6.07 -4.44 13.28
N ARG A 39 7.33 -4.48 12.82
CA ARG A 39 8.46 -3.83 13.48
C ARG A 39 9.38 -3.18 12.48
N TYR A 40 9.62 -1.89 12.65
CA TYR A 40 10.60 -1.13 11.88
C TYR A 40 11.88 -0.93 12.69
N VAL A 41 13.03 -1.18 12.06
CA VAL A 41 14.36 -0.84 12.56
C VAL A 41 15.01 0.30 11.78
N GLU A 42 14.52 0.57 10.56
CA GLU A 42 15.01 1.62 9.68
C GLU A 42 13.97 1.98 8.60
N PRO A 43 14.03 3.17 7.98
CA PRO A 43 12.93 3.72 7.19
C PRO A 43 12.89 3.32 5.70
N THR A 44 13.92 2.67 5.18
CA THR A 44 14.09 2.41 3.74
C THR A 44 13.52 1.06 3.29
N GLY A 45 13.38 0.09 4.19
CA GLY A 45 12.96 -1.28 3.86
C GLY A 45 14.13 -2.20 3.45
N LEU A 46 15.38 -1.74 3.56
CA LEU A 46 16.57 -2.51 3.19
C LEU A 46 17.04 -3.47 4.30
N SER A 47 16.64 -3.24 5.55
CA SER A 47 16.97 -4.19 6.61
C SER A 47 16.00 -5.37 6.61
N SER A 48 16.53 -6.59 6.54
CA SER A 48 15.77 -7.83 6.76
C SER A 48 15.17 -7.95 8.18
N ARG A 49 15.56 -7.06 9.09
CA ARG A 49 14.96 -6.94 10.43
C ARG A 49 13.69 -6.07 10.44
N ASN A 50 13.38 -5.37 9.35
CA ASN A 50 12.04 -4.82 9.15
C ASN A 50 11.09 -5.97 8.87
N GLN A 51 9.99 -6.05 9.63
CA GLN A 51 9.02 -7.14 9.54
C GLN A 51 7.61 -6.57 9.54
N SER A 52 6.69 -7.26 8.87
CA SER A 52 5.26 -6.93 8.82
C SER A 52 4.49 -8.15 8.30
N SER A 53 3.17 -8.15 8.45
CA SER A 53 2.28 -9.17 7.89
C SER A 53 1.40 -8.60 6.77
N ALA A 54 0.77 -9.48 5.98
CA ALA A 54 -0.15 -9.04 4.94
C ALA A 54 -1.33 -8.24 5.52
N ARG A 55 -1.83 -8.64 6.69
CA ARG A 55 -2.90 -7.95 7.42
C ARG A 55 -2.47 -6.55 7.83
N ASP A 56 -1.30 -6.42 8.43
CA ASP A 56 -0.77 -5.13 8.88
C ASP A 56 -0.55 -4.15 7.72
N LEU A 57 0.01 -4.63 6.62
CA LEU A 57 0.19 -3.82 5.42
C LEU A 57 -1.15 -3.38 4.81
N ALA A 58 -2.19 -4.21 4.90
CA ALA A 58 -3.52 -3.81 4.47
C ALA A 58 -4.10 -2.68 5.35
N ALA A 59 -3.89 -2.73 6.67
CA ALA A 59 -4.25 -1.64 7.58
C ALA A 59 -3.47 -0.36 7.26
N LEU A 60 -2.17 -0.48 7.00
CA LEU A 60 -1.32 0.64 6.60
C LEU A 60 -1.80 1.29 5.30
N VAL A 61 -2.10 0.49 4.27
CA VAL A 61 -2.60 1.01 2.99
C VAL A 61 -3.98 1.65 3.15
N SER A 62 -4.88 1.07 3.95
CA SER A 62 -6.17 1.66 4.25
C SER A 62 -6.02 3.06 4.87
N ALA A 63 -5.12 3.21 5.84
CA ALA A 63 -4.82 4.50 6.46
C ALA A 63 -4.13 5.47 5.49
N ALA A 64 -3.13 5.01 4.73
CA ALA A 64 -2.40 5.82 3.76
C ALA A 64 -3.29 6.33 2.63
N TYR A 65 -4.32 5.56 2.24
CA TYR A 65 -5.29 5.92 1.23
C TYR A 65 -6.10 7.18 1.60
N GLN A 66 -6.22 7.51 2.88
CA GLN A 66 -6.91 8.72 3.32
C GLN A 66 -6.11 10.01 3.03
N HIS A 67 -4.86 9.90 2.59
CA HIS A 67 -4.01 11.04 2.28
C HIS A 67 -3.89 11.24 0.75
N PRO A 68 -4.55 12.25 0.16
CA PRO A 68 -4.59 12.47 -1.29
C PRO A 68 -3.19 12.58 -1.92
N LEU A 69 -2.26 13.26 -1.24
CA LEU A 69 -0.89 13.41 -1.72
C LEU A 69 -0.16 12.07 -1.85
N ILE A 70 -0.37 11.14 -0.90
CA ILE A 70 0.24 9.80 -0.98
C ILE A 70 -0.30 9.05 -2.19
N ARG A 71 -1.62 9.14 -2.43
CA ARG A 71 -2.27 8.52 -3.58
C ARG A 71 -1.66 9.03 -4.88
N GLU A 72 -1.67 10.34 -5.09
CA GLU A 72 -1.13 11.01 -6.28
C GLU A 72 0.33 10.60 -6.57
N LEU A 73 1.19 10.69 -5.55
CA LEU A 73 2.60 10.35 -5.72
C LEU A 73 2.82 8.85 -5.98
N SER A 74 2.02 7.99 -5.36
CA SER A 74 2.14 6.54 -5.54
C SER A 74 1.68 6.07 -6.93
N THR A 75 0.70 6.74 -7.52
CA THR A 75 0.11 6.39 -8.83
C THR A 75 0.70 7.20 -9.98
N SER A 76 1.52 8.21 -9.71
CA SER A 76 2.30 8.92 -10.74
C SER A 76 3.14 7.94 -11.57
N GLN A 77 2.93 7.96 -12.89
CA GLN A 77 3.60 7.06 -13.83
C GLN A 77 5.09 7.38 -13.94
N GLU A 78 5.42 8.65 -14.07
CA GLU A 78 6.77 9.16 -14.16
C GLU A 78 6.89 10.50 -13.43
N TYR A 79 8.09 10.82 -12.97
CA TYR A 79 8.42 12.09 -12.36
C TYR A 79 9.84 12.49 -12.74
N SER A 80 10.05 13.74 -13.15
CA SER A 80 11.36 14.25 -13.53
C SER A 80 11.83 15.31 -12.54
N VAL A 81 13.05 15.18 -12.03
CA VAL A 81 13.67 16.14 -11.12
C VAL A 81 14.93 16.70 -11.75
N ALA A 82 15.02 18.03 -11.84
CA ALA A 82 16.26 18.69 -12.21
C ALA A 82 17.22 18.70 -11.00
N VAL A 83 18.41 18.11 -11.18
CA VAL A 83 19.49 18.10 -10.19
C VAL A 83 20.72 18.73 -10.83
N GLY A 84 20.93 20.02 -10.57
CA GLY A 84 21.98 20.82 -11.21
C GLY A 84 21.77 20.87 -12.72
N ARG A 85 22.74 20.35 -13.50
CA ARG A 85 22.68 20.31 -14.98
C ARG A 85 22.06 19.02 -15.55
N ARG A 86 21.56 18.11 -14.70
CA ARG A 86 21.03 16.81 -15.12
C ARG A 86 19.56 16.69 -14.73
N THR A 87 18.76 16.06 -15.59
CA THR A 87 17.38 15.66 -15.25
C THR A 87 17.36 14.18 -14.89
N LEU A 88 16.96 13.87 -13.66
CA LEU A 88 16.72 12.49 -13.22
C LEU A 88 15.27 12.14 -13.51
N GLN A 89 15.06 11.07 -14.28
CA GLN A 89 13.73 10.51 -14.53
C GLN A 89 13.47 9.34 -13.60
N TYR A 90 12.34 9.39 -12.89
CA TYR A 90 11.85 8.35 -12.03
C TYR A 90 10.60 7.73 -12.65
N ARG A 91 10.66 6.42 -12.91
CA ARG A 91 9.51 5.66 -13.41
C ARG A 91 8.86 4.85 -12.30
N ASN A 92 7.55 4.68 -12.40
CA ASN A 92 6.82 3.80 -11.50
C ASN A 92 7.28 2.35 -11.68
N THR A 93 7.67 1.74 -10.56
CA THR A 93 8.13 0.35 -10.48
C THR A 93 7.00 -0.66 -10.61
N ASN A 94 5.75 -0.26 -10.32
CA ASN A 94 4.58 -1.07 -10.61
C ASN A 94 4.13 -0.83 -12.05
N GLY A 95 4.33 -1.83 -12.92
CA GLY A 95 3.91 -1.78 -14.32
C GLY A 95 2.40 -1.66 -14.52
N LEU A 96 1.60 -2.13 -13.57
CA LEU A 96 0.14 -2.09 -13.64
C LEU A 96 -0.42 -0.67 -13.59
N VAL A 97 0.32 0.29 -13.04
CA VAL A 97 -0.08 1.71 -12.99
C VAL A 97 -0.22 2.32 -14.39
N ARG A 98 0.45 1.76 -15.41
CA ARG A 98 0.33 2.18 -16.80
C ARG A 98 -0.70 1.37 -17.59
N ASN A 99 -1.27 0.33 -16.99
CA ASN A 99 -2.27 -0.51 -17.65
C ASN A 99 -3.66 0.12 -17.47
N PRO A 100 -4.33 0.58 -18.55
CA PRO A 100 -5.63 1.23 -18.45
C PRO A 100 -6.73 0.29 -17.92
N ALA A 101 -6.51 -1.02 -17.94
CA ALA A 101 -7.43 -1.99 -17.37
C ALA A 101 -7.42 -1.99 -15.83
N TRP A 102 -6.48 -1.30 -15.18
CA TRP A 102 -6.34 -1.23 -13.73
C TRP A 102 -6.63 0.17 -13.21
N ASP A 103 -7.61 0.29 -12.32
CA ASP A 103 -7.84 1.51 -11.53
C ASP A 103 -7.14 1.38 -10.18
N ILE A 104 -5.88 1.82 -10.10
CA ILE A 104 -5.06 1.76 -8.88
C ILE A 104 -5.08 3.12 -8.20
N GLY A 105 -5.58 3.16 -6.97
CA GLY A 105 -5.64 4.39 -6.19
C GLY A 105 -4.46 4.59 -5.22
N LEU A 106 -3.75 3.53 -4.85
CA LEU A 106 -2.50 3.58 -4.08
C LEU A 106 -1.68 2.31 -4.32
N GLN A 107 -0.35 2.40 -4.37
CA GLN A 107 0.49 1.20 -4.44
C GLN A 107 1.91 1.39 -3.91
N LYS A 108 2.54 0.26 -3.56
CA LYS A 108 3.98 0.18 -3.28
C LYS A 108 4.53 -1.19 -3.67
N THR A 109 5.71 -1.19 -4.29
CA THR A 109 6.51 -2.39 -4.55
C THR A 109 7.69 -2.49 -3.58
N GLY A 110 8.16 -3.69 -3.26
CA GLY A 110 9.36 -3.91 -2.43
C GLY A 110 10.19 -5.10 -2.90
N TYR A 111 11.51 -5.06 -2.72
CA TYR A 111 12.37 -6.21 -3.00
C TYR A 111 13.66 -6.14 -2.19
N ILE A 112 13.92 -7.21 -1.43
CA ILE A 112 15.23 -7.61 -0.93
C ILE A 112 15.33 -9.12 -1.07
N SER A 113 16.53 -9.69 -1.05
CA SER A 113 16.72 -11.13 -1.24
C SER A 113 15.96 -11.97 -0.21
N GLU A 114 15.85 -11.47 1.03
CA GLU A 114 15.26 -12.14 2.18
C GLU A 114 13.73 -12.08 2.21
N ALA A 115 13.12 -11.05 1.61
CA ALA A 115 11.67 -10.84 1.61
C ALA A 115 11.01 -11.18 0.27
N GLY A 116 11.82 -11.57 -0.72
CA GLY A 116 11.36 -11.77 -2.08
C GLY A 116 10.76 -10.49 -2.68
N ARG A 117 9.78 -10.69 -3.55
CA ARG A 117 9.17 -9.63 -4.36
C ARG A 117 7.78 -9.29 -3.80
N CYS A 118 7.64 -8.14 -3.16
CA CYS A 118 6.38 -7.73 -2.53
C CYS A 118 5.62 -6.67 -3.35
N LEU A 119 4.30 -6.73 -3.35
CA LEU A 119 3.42 -5.71 -3.92
C LEU A 119 2.24 -5.50 -2.99
N VAL A 120 1.98 -4.25 -2.64
CA VAL A 120 0.74 -3.85 -1.97
C VAL A 120 0.06 -2.79 -2.81
N MET A 121 -1.25 -2.91 -3.01
CA MET A 121 -2.00 -1.89 -3.73
C MET A 121 -3.48 -1.86 -3.32
N GLN A 122 -4.04 -0.66 -3.37
CA GLN A 122 -5.48 -0.43 -3.40
C GLN A 122 -5.87 -0.24 -4.87
N ALA A 123 -6.90 -0.96 -5.31
CA ALA A 123 -7.46 -0.82 -6.64
C ALA A 123 -8.99 -1.01 -6.64
N GLN A 124 -9.65 -0.46 -7.67
CA GLN A 124 -11.07 -0.69 -7.92
C GLN A 124 -11.24 -1.81 -8.95
N LEU A 125 -11.90 -2.91 -8.53
CA LEU A 125 -12.13 -4.10 -9.35
C LEU A 125 -13.58 -4.55 -9.20
N ALA A 126 -14.26 -4.83 -10.32
CA ALA A 126 -15.66 -5.26 -10.34
C ALA A 126 -16.57 -4.40 -9.44
N GLY A 127 -16.41 -3.07 -9.51
CA GLY A 127 -17.16 -2.09 -8.70
C GLY A 127 -16.73 -1.98 -7.23
N ARG A 128 -15.80 -2.81 -6.75
CA ARG A 128 -15.35 -2.85 -5.34
C ARG A 128 -13.99 -2.19 -5.16
N LYS A 129 -13.79 -1.48 -4.05
CA LYS A 129 -12.46 -1.02 -3.62
C LYS A 129 -11.81 -2.13 -2.81
N LEU A 130 -10.69 -2.65 -3.29
CA LEU A 130 -9.97 -3.76 -2.68
C LEU A 130 -8.53 -3.36 -2.37
N ILE A 131 -7.99 -3.91 -1.28
CA ILE A 131 -6.57 -3.86 -0.96
C ILE A 131 -6.00 -5.26 -1.17
N MET A 132 -5.01 -5.38 -2.04
CA MET A 132 -4.31 -6.63 -2.32
C MET A 132 -2.88 -6.55 -1.79
N VAL A 133 -2.45 -7.60 -1.11
CA VAL A 133 -1.11 -7.71 -0.55
C VAL A 133 -0.49 -9.01 -1.02
N PHE A 134 0.63 -8.92 -1.74
CA PHE A 134 1.43 -10.03 -2.22
C PHE A 134 2.80 -9.94 -1.55
N LEU A 135 3.15 -10.97 -0.78
CA LEU A 135 4.45 -11.10 -0.11
C LEU A 135 5.17 -12.33 -0.67
N ASP A 136 6.49 -12.24 -0.76
CA ASP A 136 7.36 -13.34 -1.21
C ASP A 136 6.98 -14.00 -2.57
N SER A 137 6.50 -13.21 -3.54
CA SER A 137 6.15 -13.79 -4.84
C SER A 137 7.40 -14.25 -5.62
N ALA A 138 7.56 -15.54 -5.88
CA ALA A 138 8.71 -16.09 -6.60
C ALA A 138 8.76 -15.68 -8.10
N GLY A 139 9.81 -14.96 -8.52
CA GLY A 139 10.11 -14.64 -9.94
C GLY A 139 9.91 -13.17 -10.37
N LYS A 140 10.59 -12.72 -11.45
CA LYS A 140 10.67 -11.28 -11.82
C LYS A 140 9.31 -10.62 -12.11
N TYR A 141 8.38 -11.37 -12.71
CA TYR A 141 7.04 -10.92 -13.13
C TYR A 141 5.89 -11.43 -12.23
N SER A 142 6.23 -12.16 -11.17
CA SER A 142 5.28 -12.94 -10.35
C SER A 142 4.17 -12.09 -9.77
N ARG A 143 4.50 -10.93 -9.19
CA ARG A 143 3.55 -10.03 -8.51
C ARG A 143 2.47 -9.47 -9.45
N GLN A 144 2.84 -9.18 -10.70
CA GLN A 144 1.87 -8.68 -11.69
C GLN A 144 0.98 -9.82 -12.15
N GLY A 145 1.55 -11.00 -12.38
CA GLY A 145 0.77 -12.21 -12.68
C GLY A 145 -0.16 -12.64 -11.54
N ASP A 146 0.29 -12.51 -10.28
CA ASP A 146 -0.54 -12.75 -9.08
C ASP A 146 -1.71 -11.79 -9.03
N ALA A 147 -1.47 -10.50 -9.28
CA ALA A 147 -2.51 -9.49 -9.35
C ALA A 147 -3.54 -9.79 -10.45
N GLU A 148 -3.10 -10.14 -11.66
CA GLU A 148 -4.00 -10.52 -12.75
C GLU A 148 -4.81 -11.78 -12.42
N ARG A 149 -4.18 -12.80 -11.81
CA ARG A 149 -4.92 -14.01 -11.36
C ARG A 149 -6.01 -13.67 -10.34
N VAL A 150 -5.69 -12.84 -9.35
CA VAL A 150 -6.66 -12.40 -8.35
C VAL A 150 -7.78 -11.59 -8.99
N ARG A 151 -7.47 -10.70 -9.92
CA ARG A 151 -8.47 -9.96 -10.69
C ARG A 151 -9.43 -10.91 -11.42
N HIS A 152 -8.90 -11.85 -12.19
CA HIS A 152 -9.71 -12.80 -12.95
C HIS A 152 -10.62 -13.61 -12.01
N TRP A 153 -10.10 -14.03 -10.85
CA TRP A 153 -10.89 -14.75 -9.84
C TRP A 153 -12.03 -13.91 -9.25
N ILE A 154 -11.77 -12.63 -8.96
CA ILE A 154 -12.75 -11.66 -8.43
C ILE A 154 -13.84 -11.35 -9.47
N GLU A 155 -13.46 -11.22 -10.74
CA GLU A 155 -14.38 -10.95 -11.85
C GLU A 155 -15.24 -12.17 -12.18
N ALA A 156 -14.68 -13.39 -12.08
CA ALA A 156 -15.41 -14.64 -12.25
C ALA A 156 -16.33 -15.00 -11.06
N SER A 157 -16.07 -14.42 -9.87
CA SER A 157 -16.83 -14.65 -8.64
C SER A 157 -17.51 -13.35 -8.17
N PRO A 158 -18.61 -12.92 -8.81
CA PRO A 158 -19.34 -11.74 -8.38
C PRO A 158 -19.85 -11.95 -6.94
N PRO A 159 -19.88 -10.88 -6.12
CA PRO A 159 -20.35 -11.00 -4.74
C PRO A 159 -21.80 -11.52 -4.71
N PRO A 160 -22.20 -12.24 -3.65
CA PRO A 160 -23.61 -12.52 -3.44
C PRO A 160 -24.38 -11.19 -3.42
N ALA A 161 -25.55 -11.16 -4.05
CA ALA A 161 -26.38 -9.97 -4.12
C ALA A 161 -26.57 -9.40 -2.72
N VAL A 162 -26.23 -8.12 -2.52
CA VAL A 162 -26.54 -7.41 -1.29
C VAL A 162 -28.07 -7.29 -1.25
N THR A 163 -28.74 -8.14 -0.50
CA THR A 163 -30.15 -7.95 -0.17
C THR A 163 -30.26 -6.65 0.61
N PRO A 164 -31.06 -5.66 0.16
CA PRO A 164 -31.28 -4.45 0.93
C PRO A 164 -31.83 -4.83 2.30
N GLU A 165 -31.19 -4.31 3.34
CA GLU A 165 -31.56 -4.53 4.73
C GLU A 165 -33.01 -4.06 4.91
N VAL A 166 -33.91 -5.00 5.22
CA VAL A 166 -35.31 -4.69 5.53
C VAL A 166 -35.30 -3.80 6.77
N PRO A 167 -35.91 -2.60 6.74
CA PRO A 167 -35.96 -1.73 7.92
C PRO A 167 -36.58 -2.50 9.08
N ARG A 168 -35.85 -2.63 10.19
CA ARG A 168 -36.39 -3.18 11.44
C ARG A 168 -37.60 -2.32 11.83
N ALA A 169 -38.77 -2.94 11.92
CA ALA A 169 -39.97 -2.29 12.42
C ALA A 169 -39.69 -1.70 13.81
N GLU A 170 -39.89 -0.40 13.96
CA GLU A 170 -39.89 0.27 15.26
C GLU A 170 -40.97 -0.39 16.14
N GLY A 171 -40.55 -0.99 17.25
CA GLY A 171 -41.46 -1.52 18.25
C GLY A 171 -42.31 -0.40 18.87
N PRO A 172 -43.49 -0.73 19.41
CA PRO A 172 -44.45 0.27 19.89
C PRO A 172 -43.85 1.09 21.03
N LYS A 173 -43.83 2.42 20.85
CA LYS A 173 -43.49 3.37 21.91
C LYS A 173 -44.53 3.26 23.02
N THR A 174 -44.13 2.72 24.17
CA THR A 174 -44.91 2.79 25.40
C THR A 174 -44.79 4.20 25.97
N THR A 175 -45.90 4.94 25.98
CA THR A 175 -46.05 6.18 26.73
C THR A 175 -46.23 5.89 28.22
N SER A 176 -45.43 6.54 29.05
CA SER A 176 -45.74 6.91 30.44
C SER A 176 -45.02 8.20 30.78
#